data_AF-A0A496LM67-F1
#
_entry.id   AF-A0A496LM67-F1
#
_cell.length_a   1.000
_cell.length_b   1.000
_cell.length_c   1.000
_cell.angle_alpha   90.00
_cell.angle_beta   90.00
_cell.angle_gamma   90.00
#
_symmetry.space_group_name_H-M   'P 1'
#
loop_
_entity.id
_entity.type
_entity.pdbx_description
1 polymer ?
#
loop_
_entity_poly.entity_id
_entity_poly.type
_entity_poly.pdbx_seq_one_letter_code
_entity_poly.pdbx_strand_id
1 'polypeptide(L)'
;MGYDISYHAIGKDEISQWYFKPLKLAQKGDFEAIAKIAREAGMDEFYVEKYADGFRSALQYGTQGIFNKTHGFHLAVAQGYFREYFYTRGTAFSFLAEQSSKFKPYISDWREVLPAEFLAEFSGEIHNEIVENYCCGAYLGADGVQKLLRDYEADGEIKEAIDEFYAQNLPVFLNALNLAAELEVGLLEATEVVEPNPIDLNRSESFSNLFNCDTQGALIYAEIAAQQIGEAMQRDKAGGGNRMVRENFTLRGEKRDEKSSASRGVNAAGGSAIETDGGSTVQADGENSVPCSGDTIEGGSENSAAEDHEDETSAGGEKSLFGKIKGLFK
;
A
#
# COMPACT_ATOMS: atom_id res chain seq x y z
N MET A 1 -3.98 -12.91 -1.07
CA MET A 1 -4.79 -12.17 -0.08
C MET A 1 -5.36 -10.96 -0.80
N GLY A 2 -6.53 -10.46 -0.40
CA GLY A 2 -7.05 -9.22 -0.97
C GLY A 2 -6.24 -8.01 -0.49
N TYR A 3 -6.49 -6.87 -1.12
CA TYR A 3 -6.12 -5.54 -0.61
C TYR A 3 -7.21 -5.03 0.34
N ASP A 4 -6.84 -4.24 1.34
CA ASP A 4 -7.78 -3.48 2.16
C ASP A 4 -7.94 -2.08 1.55
N ILE A 5 -9.04 -1.85 0.83
CA ILE A 5 -9.26 -0.63 0.06
C ILE A 5 -10.02 0.39 0.89
N SER A 6 -9.54 1.63 0.91
CA SER A 6 -10.23 2.77 1.49
C SER A 6 -10.61 3.81 0.43
N TYR A 7 -11.76 4.44 0.59
CA TYR A 7 -12.30 5.47 -0.29
C TYR A 7 -12.53 6.78 0.47
N HIS A 8 -11.96 7.85 -0.04
CA HIS A 8 -11.77 9.13 0.63
C HIS A 8 -12.37 10.25 -0.23
N ALA A 9 -13.48 10.85 0.19
CA ALA A 9 -14.04 12.04 -0.47
C ALA A 9 -13.10 13.23 -0.23
N ILE A 10 -12.49 13.79 -1.28
CA ILE A 10 -11.54 14.89 -1.18
C ILE A 10 -11.46 15.74 -2.46
N GLY A 11 -11.47 17.06 -2.31
CA GLY A 11 -11.38 18.02 -3.41
C GLY A 11 -9.94 18.41 -3.76
N LYS A 12 -9.72 19.01 -4.93
CA LYS A 12 -8.39 19.49 -5.35
C LYS A 12 -7.81 20.55 -4.40
N ASP A 13 -8.65 21.46 -3.91
CA ASP A 13 -8.23 22.47 -2.92
C ASP A 13 -7.94 21.84 -1.55
N GLU A 14 -8.65 20.78 -1.18
CA GLU A 14 -8.44 20.02 0.05
C GLU A 14 -7.15 19.19 0.00
N ILE A 15 -6.81 18.59 -1.15
CA ILE A 15 -5.50 17.96 -1.39
C ILE A 15 -4.35 18.97 -1.12
N SER A 16 -4.50 20.22 -1.55
CA SER A 16 -3.56 21.28 -1.22
C SER A 16 -3.60 21.66 0.27
N GLN A 17 -4.79 21.85 0.84
CA GLN A 17 -5.00 22.36 2.21
C GLN A 17 -4.59 21.38 3.31
N TRP A 18 -4.94 20.09 3.17
CA TRP A 18 -4.77 19.06 4.20
C TRP A 18 -3.52 18.21 4.02
N TYR A 19 -2.80 18.36 2.91
CA TYR A 19 -1.56 17.63 2.68
C TYR A 19 -0.41 18.49 2.20
N PHE A 20 -0.48 19.13 1.03
CA PHE A 20 0.71 19.78 0.46
C PHE A 20 1.14 21.06 1.18
N LYS A 21 0.20 21.90 1.66
CA LYS A 21 0.53 23.06 2.52
C LYS A 21 1.15 22.60 3.86
N PRO A 22 0.55 21.65 4.62
CA PRO A 22 1.19 20.98 5.75
C PRO A 22 2.58 20.40 5.47
N LEU A 23 2.79 19.72 4.34
CA LEU A 23 4.09 19.18 3.97
C LEU A 23 5.15 20.28 3.82
N LYS A 24 4.80 21.43 3.21
CA LYS A 24 5.68 22.61 3.12
C LYS A 24 5.91 23.32 4.48
N LEU A 25 5.02 23.15 5.46
CA LEU A 25 5.23 23.61 6.84
C LEU A 25 6.15 22.65 7.61
N ALA A 26 5.95 21.33 7.46
CA ALA A 26 6.78 20.29 8.04
C ALA A 26 8.24 20.40 7.54
N GLN A 27 8.45 20.71 6.25
CA GLN A 27 9.78 20.98 5.68
C GLN A 27 10.50 22.18 6.32
N LYS A 28 9.76 23.09 6.97
CA LYS A 28 10.30 24.23 7.74
C LYS A 28 10.37 23.96 9.24
N GLY A 29 9.94 22.78 9.71
CA GLY A 29 9.82 22.43 11.13
C GLY A 29 8.59 23.02 11.84
N ASP A 30 7.65 23.63 11.12
CA ASP A 30 6.49 24.34 11.70
C ASP A 30 5.29 23.39 11.90
N PHE A 31 5.44 22.46 12.85
CA PHE A 31 4.39 21.50 13.19
C PHE A 31 3.19 22.13 13.92
N GLU A 32 3.38 23.26 14.60
CA GLU A 32 2.28 23.97 15.27
C GLU A 32 1.34 24.63 14.26
N ALA A 33 1.85 25.16 13.15
CA ALA A 33 0.99 25.60 12.04
C ALA A 33 0.19 24.45 11.40
N ILE A 34 0.72 23.21 11.40
CA ILE A 34 -0.01 22.02 10.95
C ILE A 34 -1.11 21.66 11.94
N ALA A 35 -0.80 21.62 13.24
CA ALA A 35 -1.78 21.39 14.30
C ALA A 35 -2.90 22.43 14.26
N LYS A 36 -2.57 23.69 14.00
CA LYS A 36 -3.54 24.77 13.81
C LYS A 36 -4.51 24.51 12.63
N ILE A 37 -4.04 24.01 11.48
CA ILE A 37 -4.92 23.64 10.35
C ILE A 37 -5.96 22.59 10.78
N ALA A 38 -5.56 21.60 11.58
CA ALA A 38 -6.46 20.59 12.10
C ALA A 38 -7.48 21.16 13.12
N ARG A 39 -7.04 21.99 14.06
CA ARG A 39 -7.92 22.67 15.03
C ARG A 39 -8.93 23.60 14.35
N GLU A 40 -8.51 24.35 13.32
CA GLU A 40 -9.40 25.23 12.54
C GLU A 40 -10.44 24.44 11.74
N ALA A 41 -10.18 23.18 11.40
CA ALA A 41 -11.16 22.26 10.83
C ALA A 41 -12.06 21.55 11.87
N GLY A 42 -11.90 21.85 13.17
CA GLY A 42 -12.69 21.25 14.24
C GLY A 42 -12.25 19.84 14.66
N MET A 43 -11.05 19.42 14.30
CA MET A 43 -10.49 18.12 14.72
C MET A 43 -10.29 18.07 16.24
N ASP A 44 -10.63 16.94 16.87
CA ASP A 44 -10.38 16.70 18.28
C ASP A 44 -8.87 16.70 18.59
N GLU A 45 -8.47 17.30 19.71
CA GLU A 45 -7.05 17.55 20.04
C GLU A 45 -6.20 16.26 20.11
N PHE A 46 -6.80 15.11 20.46
CA PHE A 46 -6.09 13.81 20.44
C PHE A 46 -5.71 13.35 19.02
N TYR A 47 -6.42 13.85 18.00
CA TYR A 47 -6.14 13.58 16.59
C TYR A 47 -5.32 14.68 15.93
N VAL A 48 -5.39 15.92 16.42
CA VAL A 48 -4.56 17.05 15.98
C VAL A 48 -3.07 16.71 16.05
N GLU A 49 -2.60 16.18 17.18
CA GLU A 49 -1.19 15.78 17.36
C GLU A 49 -0.81 14.67 16.38
N LYS A 50 -1.64 13.62 16.24
CA LYS A 50 -1.39 12.49 15.33
C LYS A 50 -1.31 12.91 13.86
N TYR A 51 -2.21 13.78 13.43
CA TYR A 51 -2.22 14.33 12.08
C TYR A 51 -0.93 15.13 11.81
N ALA A 52 -0.52 16.01 12.72
CA ALA A 52 0.72 16.77 12.59
C ALA A 52 1.96 15.86 12.59
N ASP A 53 1.99 14.87 13.48
CA ASP A 53 3.07 13.90 13.62
C ASP A 53 3.23 12.99 12.39
N GLY A 54 2.14 12.68 11.69
CA GLY A 54 2.15 11.93 10.43
C GLY A 54 3.07 12.53 9.36
N PHE A 55 3.27 13.85 9.36
CA PHE A 55 4.19 14.50 8.43
C PHE A 55 5.66 14.18 8.70
N ARG A 56 6.05 13.69 9.89
CA ARG A 56 7.42 13.19 10.14
C ARG A 56 7.72 11.90 9.37
N SER A 57 6.69 11.13 9.02
CA SER A 57 6.81 10.03 8.05
C SER A 57 6.91 10.58 6.62
N ALA A 58 5.99 11.48 6.25
CA ALA A 58 5.95 12.09 4.91
C ALA A 58 7.27 12.79 4.50
N LEU A 59 7.99 13.39 5.45
CA LEU A 59 9.30 14.04 5.23
C LEU A 59 10.45 13.09 4.90
N GLN A 60 10.31 11.79 5.16
CA GLN A 60 11.35 10.80 4.82
C GLN A 60 11.38 10.48 3.32
N TYR A 61 10.32 10.86 2.59
CA TYR A 61 10.23 10.66 1.15
C TYR A 61 10.69 11.91 0.40
N GLY A 62 11.64 11.71 -0.50
CA GLY A 62 12.09 12.72 -1.45
C GLY A 62 11.31 12.67 -2.77
N THR A 63 11.72 13.53 -3.70
CA THR A 63 11.04 13.80 -4.97
C THR A 63 11.23 12.75 -6.07
N GLN A 64 11.90 11.64 -5.79
CA GLN A 64 12.31 10.62 -6.78
C GLN A 64 11.55 9.29 -6.67
N GLY A 65 10.67 9.14 -5.66
CA GLY A 65 9.93 7.89 -5.42
C GLY A 65 8.70 7.72 -6.32
N ILE A 66 7.95 6.63 -6.12
CA ILE A 66 6.62 6.50 -6.71
C ILE A 66 5.63 7.30 -5.86
N PHE A 67 5.02 8.35 -6.42
CA PHE A 67 4.07 9.24 -5.74
C PHE A 67 3.02 8.46 -4.95
N ASN A 68 2.40 7.46 -5.59
CA ASN A 68 1.34 6.65 -5.01
C ASN A 68 1.73 6.05 -3.66
N LYS A 69 2.96 5.54 -3.53
CA LYS A 69 3.49 4.90 -2.32
C LYS A 69 4.03 5.87 -1.27
N THR A 70 4.38 7.09 -1.69
CA THR A 70 4.99 8.07 -0.81
C THR A 70 3.95 9.10 -0.37
N HIS A 71 3.77 10.13 -1.18
CA HIS A 71 2.91 11.27 -0.86
C HIS A 71 1.42 10.96 -1.10
N GLY A 72 1.10 10.09 -2.04
CA GLY A 72 -0.28 9.65 -2.32
C GLY A 72 -0.90 8.85 -1.19
N PHE A 73 -0.19 7.86 -0.65
CA PHE A 73 -0.62 7.14 0.56
C PHE A 73 -0.80 8.08 1.75
N HIS A 74 0.19 8.95 2.01
CA HIS A 74 0.10 9.90 3.13
C HIS A 74 -0.99 10.97 2.94
N LEU A 75 -1.36 11.29 1.69
CA LEU A 75 -2.51 12.14 1.37
C LEU A 75 -3.85 11.46 1.76
N ALA A 76 -4.03 10.17 1.45
CA ALA A 76 -5.21 9.41 1.88
C ALA A 76 -5.26 9.27 3.41
N VAL A 77 -4.12 8.97 4.05
CA VAL A 77 -3.97 8.96 5.51
C VAL A 77 -4.34 10.31 6.12
N ALA A 78 -3.85 11.42 5.56
CA ALA A 78 -4.15 12.77 6.01
C ALA A 78 -5.65 13.11 5.88
N GLN A 79 -6.28 12.77 4.75
CA GLN A 79 -7.71 12.98 4.51
C GLN A 79 -8.56 12.36 5.62
N GLY A 80 -8.26 11.11 6.00
CA GLY A 80 -9.08 10.36 6.95
C GLY A 80 -9.12 10.95 8.36
N TYR A 81 -8.27 11.94 8.69
CA TYR A 81 -8.38 12.70 9.94
C TYR A 81 -9.49 13.78 9.88
N PHE A 82 -9.81 14.31 8.69
CA PHE A 82 -10.75 15.45 8.52
C PHE A 82 -12.19 15.05 8.21
N ARG A 83 -12.42 13.89 7.60
CA ARG A 83 -13.73 13.48 7.07
C ARG A 83 -13.90 11.97 7.16
N GLU A 84 -15.16 11.55 7.20
CA GLU A 84 -15.55 10.16 6.98
C GLU A 84 -14.91 9.57 5.71
N TYR A 85 -14.49 8.32 5.80
CA TYR A 85 -13.97 7.52 4.70
C TYR A 85 -14.48 6.08 4.81
N PHE A 86 -14.48 5.36 3.71
CA PHE A 86 -15.16 4.07 3.59
C PHE A 86 -14.17 2.96 3.30
N TYR A 87 -14.43 1.74 3.76
CA TYR A 87 -13.55 0.60 3.57
C TYR A 87 -14.23 -0.53 2.78
N THR A 88 -13.51 -1.19 1.88
CA THR A 88 -13.99 -2.39 1.16
C THR A 88 -12.89 -3.43 1.02
N ARG A 89 -13.24 -4.72 1.09
CA ARG A 89 -12.26 -5.80 0.92
C ARG A 89 -12.07 -6.14 -0.55
N GLY A 90 -10.91 -5.83 -1.12
CA GLY A 90 -10.47 -6.29 -2.45
C GLY A 90 -11.13 -5.64 -3.66
N THR A 91 -12.03 -4.66 -3.48
CA THR A 91 -12.77 -4.00 -4.58
C THR A 91 -12.31 -2.56 -4.75
N ALA A 92 -11.28 -2.35 -5.59
CA ALA A 92 -10.79 -1.02 -5.97
C ALA A 92 -11.36 -0.56 -7.32
N PHE A 93 -11.55 0.75 -7.49
CA PHE A 93 -11.99 1.33 -8.74
C PHE A 93 -10.92 1.20 -9.84
N SER A 94 -9.62 1.27 -9.52
CA SER A 94 -8.58 0.97 -10.52
C SER A 94 -8.66 -0.47 -11.03
N PHE A 95 -9.00 -1.44 -10.19
CA PHE A 95 -9.16 -2.84 -10.60
C PHE A 95 -10.38 -3.02 -11.52
N LEU A 96 -11.49 -2.33 -11.24
CA LEU A 96 -12.65 -2.27 -12.15
C LEU A 96 -12.28 -1.63 -13.50
N ALA A 97 -11.48 -0.57 -13.50
CA ALA A 97 -10.99 0.11 -14.70
C ALA A 97 -9.90 -0.67 -15.48
N GLU A 98 -9.21 -1.59 -14.81
CA GLU A 98 -8.33 -2.59 -15.45
C GLU A 98 -9.16 -3.67 -16.15
N GLN A 99 -10.18 -4.22 -15.48
CA GLN A 99 -11.09 -5.22 -16.05
C GLN A 99 -11.94 -4.68 -17.21
N SER A 100 -12.33 -3.41 -17.15
CA SER A 100 -13.15 -2.76 -18.18
C SER A 100 -12.70 -1.32 -18.44
N SER A 101 -12.16 -1.09 -19.65
CA SER A 101 -11.70 0.23 -20.09
C SER A 101 -12.81 1.29 -20.13
N LYS A 102 -14.08 0.89 -20.06
CA LYS A 102 -15.24 1.79 -19.92
C LYS A 102 -15.17 2.68 -18.67
N PHE A 103 -14.41 2.28 -17.64
CA PHE A 103 -14.28 3.04 -16.39
C PHE A 103 -13.06 3.99 -16.35
N LYS A 104 -12.09 3.84 -17.26
CA LYS A 104 -10.94 4.76 -17.34
C LYS A 104 -11.33 6.24 -17.53
N PRO A 105 -12.39 6.61 -18.30
CA PRO A 105 -12.82 8.00 -18.46
C PRO A 105 -13.38 8.70 -17.21
N TYR A 106 -13.59 8.00 -16.09
CA TYR A 106 -13.97 8.65 -14.82
C TYR A 106 -12.76 9.03 -13.95
N ILE A 107 -11.58 8.46 -14.25
CA ILE A 107 -10.33 8.67 -13.51
C ILE A 107 -9.63 9.92 -14.08
N SER A 108 -9.24 10.85 -13.21
CA SER A 108 -8.43 12.01 -13.58
C SER A 108 -6.94 11.66 -13.56
N ASP A 109 -6.12 12.28 -14.42
CA ASP A 109 -4.66 12.16 -14.28
C ASP A 109 -4.20 12.94 -13.05
N TRP A 110 -3.50 12.29 -12.14
CA TRP A 110 -2.89 12.92 -10.97
C TRP A 110 -2.03 14.14 -11.35
N ARG A 111 -1.41 14.17 -12.53
CA ARG A 111 -0.63 15.33 -13.01
C ARG A 111 -1.48 16.59 -13.24
N GLU A 112 -2.79 16.44 -13.42
CA GLU A 112 -3.74 17.56 -13.53
C GLU A 112 -4.33 17.95 -12.16
N VAL A 113 -4.27 17.05 -11.18
CA VAL A 113 -4.84 17.21 -9.83
C VAL A 113 -3.82 17.83 -8.87
N LEU A 114 -2.56 17.39 -8.94
CA LEU A 114 -1.51 17.77 -8.01
C LEU A 114 -1.09 19.24 -8.12
N PRO A 115 -0.61 19.87 -7.02
CA PRO A 115 -0.15 21.26 -7.06
C PRO A 115 1.05 21.45 -8.00
N ALA A 116 1.05 22.53 -8.78
CA ALA A 116 2.08 22.80 -9.79
C ALA A 116 3.48 22.97 -9.16
N GLU A 117 3.54 23.55 -7.95
CA GLU A 117 4.76 23.70 -7.17
C GLU A 117 5.33 22.36 -6.68
N PHE A 118 4.48 21.36 -6.43
CA PHE A 118 4.93 20.00 -6.12
C PHE A 118 5.44 19.31 -7.39
N LEU A 119 4.70 19.39 -8.49
CA LEU A 119 5.09 18.81 -9.78
C LEU A 119 6.38 19.42 -10.37
N ALA A 120 6.69 20.68 -10.05
CA ALA A 120 7.94 21.32 -10.45
C ALA A 120 9.18 20.80 -9.68
N GLU A 121 8.99 20.25 -8.48
CA GLU A 121 10.04 19.66 -7.64
C GLU A 121 10.10 18.12 -7.79
N PHE A 122 8.97 17.47 -8.12
CA PHE A 122 8.80 16.03 -8.20
C PHE A 122 9.23 15.47 -9.57
N SER A 123 10.18 14.53 -9.57
CA SER A 123 10.67 13.86 -10.79
C SER A 123 10.62 12.33 -10.71
N GLY A 124 9.87 11.80 -9.75
CA GLY A 124 9.54 10.38 -9.64
C GLY A 124 8.34 9.97 -10.50
N GLU A 125 7.85 8.75 -10.27
CA GLU A 125 6.72 8.19 -11.02
C GLU A 125 5.36 8.58 -10.41
N ILE A 126 4.34 8.71 -11.26
CA ILE A 126 2.96 9.00 -10.86
C ILE A 126 2.04 8.11 -11.72
N HIS A 127 1.27 7.24 -11.06
CA HIS A 127 0.35 6.28 -11.66
C HIS A 127 -1.09 6.63 -11.25
N ASN A 128 -2.08 6.34 -12.09
CA ASN A 128 -3.50 6.64 -11.87
C ASN A 128 -4.29 5.39 -11.39
N GLU A 129 -3.56 4.45 -10.79
CA GLU A 129 -4.01 3.13 -10.39
C GLU A 129 -3.25 2.65 -9.14
N ILE A 130 -3.80 1.66 -8.42
CA ILE A 130 -3.07 0.96 -7.35
C ILE A 130 -1.92 0.16 -7.98
N VAL A 131 -0.70 0.38 -7.48
CA VAL A 131 0.50 -0.34 -7.92
C VAL A 131 0.94 -1.45 -6.95
N GLU A 132 0.67 -1.31 -5.64
CA GLU A 132 0.91 -2.32 -4.60
C GLU A 132 0.24 -1.92 -3.26
N ASN A 133 0.61 -2.56 -2.14
CA ASN A 133 0.15 -2.22 -0.80
C ASN A 133 0.68 -0.86 -0.33
N TYR A 134 -0.02 -0.21 0.60
CA TYR A 134 0.33 1.10 1.17
C TYR A 134 0.54 2.18 0.08
N CYS A 135 -0.40 2.29 -0.86
CA CYS A 135 -0.37 3.27 -1.94
C CYS A 135 -1.76 3.87 -2.23
N CYS A 136 -1.83 5.11 -2.74
CA CYS A 136 -3.07 5.57 -3.38
C CYS A 136 -3.24 5.00 -4.79
N GLY A 137 -4.47 4.98 -5.28
CA GLY A 137 -4.81 4.52 -6.62
C GLY A 137 -5.42 5.59 -7.51
N ALA A 138 -6.53 5.23 -8.16
CA ALA A 138 -7.38 6.13 -8.91
C ALA A 138 -7.90 7.30 -8.05
N TYR A 139 -7.99 8.45 -8.68
CA TYR A 139 -8.74 9.60 -8.19
C TYR A 139 -9.78 9.98 -9.25
N LEU A 140 -11.05 9.98 -8.85
CA LEU A 140 -12.14 10.49 -9.67
C LEU A 140 -12.34 11.95 -9.27
N GLY A 141 -12.04 12.92 -10.14
CA GLY A 141 -12.40 14.32 -9.89
C GLY A 141 -13.92 14.49 -9.75
N ALA A 142 -14.37 15.64 -9.24
CA ALA A 142 -15.80 15.91 -9.01
C ALA A 142 -16.68 15.65 -10.26
N ASP A 143 -16.23 16.07 -11.45
CA ASP A 143 -16.90 15.76 -12.72
C ASP A 143 -16.97 14.26 -13.01
N GLY A 144 -15.92 13.51 -12.67
CA GLY A 144 -15.84 12.06 -12.80
C GLY A 144 -16.79 11.34 -11.85
N VAL A 145 -16.87 11.78 -10.59
CA VAL A 145 -17.84 11.33 -9.57
C VAL A 145 -19.27 11.57 -10.06
N GLN A 146 -19.59 12.81 -10.44
CA GLN A 146 -20.93 13.20 -10.91
C GLN A 146 -21.33 12.48 -12.21
N LYS A 147 -20.38 12.22 -13.12
CA LYS A 147 -20.62 11.42 -14.32
C LYS A 147 -20.85 9.95 -13.98
N LEU A 148 -20.04 9.36 -13.09
CA LEU A 148 -20.17 7.96 -12.70
C LEU A 148 -21.50 7.69 -12.01
N LEU A 149 -21.92 8.55 -11.08
CA LEU A 149 -23.18 8.43 -10.37
C LEU A 149 -24.37 8.48 -11.35
N ARG A 150 -24.37 9.47 -12.27
CA ARG A 150 -25.40 9.58 -13.32
C ARG A 150 -25.46 8.35 -14.23
N ASP A 151 -24.31 7.82 -14.64
CA ASP A 151 -24.24 6.66 -15.54
C ASP A 151 -24.59 5.33 -14.82
N TYR A 152 -24.44 5.28 -13.48
CA TYR A 152 -24.96 4.21 -12.63
C TYR A 152 -26.49 4.31 -12.44
N GLU A 153 -27.01 5.52 -12.17
CA GLU A 153 -28.46 5.79 -12.07
C GLU A 153 -29.23 5.57 -13.38
N ALA A 154 -28.55 5.62 -14.52
CA ALA A 154 -29.12 5.35 -15.84
C ALA A 154 -29.49 3.87 -16.09
N ASP A 155 -29.23 2.97 -15.13
CA ASP A 155 -29.66 1.56 -15.14
C ASP A 155 -29.24 0.77 -16.39
N GLY A 156 -27.99 0.96 -16.82
CA GLY A 156 -27.39 0.30 -17.98
C GLY A 156 -26.08 -0.44 -17.66
N GLU A 157 -25.28 -0.73 -18.68
CA GLU A 157 -24.05 -1.55 -18.58
C GLU A 157 -23.04 -1.08 -17.51
N ILE A 158 -23.02 0.22 -17.19
CA ILE A 158 -22.17 0.79 -16.12
C ILE A 158 -22.66 0.33 -14.75
N LYS A 159 -23.98 0.31 -14.53
CA LYS A 159 -24.60 -0.20 -13.31
C LYS A 159 -24.37 -1.70 -13.15
N GLU A 160 -24.65 -2.48 -14.20
CA GLU A 160 -24.46 -3.94 -14.18
C GLU A 160 -23.02 -4.33 -13.79
N ALA A 161 -22.02 -3.67 -14.37
CA ALA A 161 -20.61 -3.93 -14.07
C ALA A 161 -20.17 -3.44 -12.67
N ILE A 162 -20.76 -2.36 -12.13
CA ILE A 162 -20.53 -1.92 -10.75
C ILE A 162 -21.17 -2.91 -9.76
N ASP A 163 -22.42 -3.32 -10.00
CA ASP A 163 -23.15 -4.29 -9.17
C ASP A 163 -22.39 -5.63 -9.08
N GLU A 164 -21.96 -6.17 -10.23
CA GLU A 164 -21.20 -7.43 -10.30
C GLU A 164 -19.84 -7.32 -9.61
N PHE A 165 -19.09 -6.25 -9.85
CA PHE A 165 -17.74 -6.09 -9.32
C PHE A 165 -17.70 -5.85 -7.81
N TYR A 166 -18.55 -4.96 -7.29
CA TYR A 166 -18.55 -4.66 -5.85
C TYR A 166 -19.33 -5.67 -5.03
N ALA A 167 -20.38 -6.30 -5.59
CA ALA A 167 -21.19 -7.33 -4.95
C ALA A 167 -21.60 -6.97 -3.50
N GLN A 168 -21.06 -7.65 -2.48
CA GLN A 168 -21.36 -7.37 -1.08
C GLN A 168 -20.87 -5.99 -0.61
N ASN A 169 -19.78 -5.48 -1.19
CA ASN A 169 -19.22 -4.16 -0.88
C ASN A 169 -19.99 -3.00 -1.57
N LEU A 170 -20.93 -3.29 -2.47
CA LEU A 170 -21.63 -2.29 -3.29
C LEU A 170 -22.21 -1.13 -2.48
N PRO A 171 -22.95 -1.34 -1.37
CA PRO A 171 -23.54 -0.23 -0.63
C PRO A 171 -22.49 0.69 0.00
N VAL A 172 -21.31 0.15 0.35
CA VAL A 172 -20.21 0.94 0.92
C VAL A 172 -19.55 1.83 -0.15
N PHE A 173 -19.33 1.28 -1.35
CA PHE A 173 -18.83 2.06 -2.48
C PHE A 173 -19.82 3.15 -2.90
N LEU A 174 -21.12 2.85 -2.92
CA LEU A 174 -22.15 3.84 -3.21
C LEU A 174 -22.24 4.93 -2.13
N ASN A 175 -22.08 4.61 -0.85
CA ASN A 175 -22.00 5.63 0.20
C ASN A 175 -20.80 6.58 -0.03
N ALA A 176 -19.64 6.03 -0.37
CA ALA A 176 -18.44 6.82 -0.69
C ALA A 176 -18.63 7.72 -1.91
N LEU A 177 -19.24 7.20 -2.98
CA LEU A 177 -19.52 7.95 -4.20
C LEU A 177 -20.56 9.05 -3.97
N ASN A 178 -21.62 8.78 -3.21
CA ASN A 178 -22.63 9.77 -2.85
C ASN A 178 -22.06 10.87 -1.96
N LEU A 179 -21.25 10.54 -0.94
CA LEU A 179 -20.61 11.56 -0.09
C LEU A 179 -19.71 12.50 -0.91
N ALA A 180 -18.92 11.96 -1.85
CA ALA A 180 -18.12 12.79 -2.75
C ALA A 180 -19.00 13.67 -3.68
N ALA A 181 -20.11 13.13 -4.18
CA ALA A 181 -21.05 13.86 -5.02
C ALA A 181 -21.78 14.99 -4.27
N GLU A 182 -22.28 14.73 -3.06
CA GLU A 182 -22.97 15.69 -2.19
C GLU A 182 -22.07 16.86 -1.75
N LEU A 183 -20.78 16.59 -1.56
CA LEU A 183 -19.77 17.59 -1.22
C LEU A 183 -19.17 18.32 -2.44
N GLU A 184 -19.54 17.93 -3.67
CA GLU A 184 -18.98 18.43 -4.93
C GLU A 184 -17.44 18.26 -5.03
N VAL A 185 -16.92 17.17 -4.44
CA VAL A 185 -15.48 16.83 -4.42
C VAL A 185 -15.16 15.56 -5.21
N GLY A 186 -13.87 15.23 -5.31
CA GLY A 186 -13.42 13.97 -5.90
C GLY A 186 -13.47 12.80 -4.92
N LEU A 187 -13.22 11.61 -5.44
CA LEU A 187 -13.11 10.36 -4.68
C LEU A 187 -11.74 9.73 -4.92
N LEU A 188 -10.95 9.61 -3.85
CA LEU A 188 -9.62 9.03 -3.82
C LEU A 188 -9.68 7.60 -3.26
N GLU A 189 -9.10 6.62 -3.95
CA GLU A 189 -8.87 5.29 -3.38
C GLU A 189 -7.43 5.13 -2.83
N ALA A 190 -7.26 4.31 -1.80
CA ALA A 190 -5.95 3.89 -1.29
C ALA A 190 -5.98 2.48 -0.69
N THR A 191 -4.82 1.81 -0.67
CA THR A 191 -4.62 0.51 -0.03
C THR A 191 -4.10 0.70 1.40
N GLU A 192 -4.58 -0.13 2.33
CA GLU A 192 -4.04 -0.34 3.67
C GLU A 192 -4.01 0.92 4.59
N VAL A 193 -4.87 1.92 4.36
CA VAL A 193 -5.06 3.05 5.31
C VAL A 193 -5.74 2.57 6.60
N VAL A 194 -6.58 1.54 6.48
CA VAL A 194 -7.17 0.76 7.58
C VAL A 194 -6.95 -0.71 7.25
N GLU A 195 -6.57 -1.49 8.27
CA GLU A 195 -6.30 -2.93 8.19
C GLU A 195 -7.25 -3.64 9.17
N PRO A 196 -8.50 -3.95 8.77
CA PRO A 196 -9.48 -4.55 9.67
C PRO A 196 -9.12 -5.98 10.06
N ASN A 197 -9.31 -6.30 11.33
CA ASN A 197 -9.16 -7.67 11.82
C ASN A 197 -10.54 -8.37 11.82
N PRO A 198 -10.85 -9.23 10.84
CA PRO A 198 -12.20 -9.78 10.67
C PRO A 198 -12.59 -10.82 11.74
N ILE A 199 -11.65 -11.21 12.62
CA ILE A 199 -11.89 -12.15 13.73
C ILE A 199 -12.22 -11.39 15.03
N ASP A 200 -11.62 -10.22 15.21
CA ASP A 200 -11.83 -9.33 16.36
C ASP A 200 -11.63 -7.89 15.91
N LEU A 201 -12.71 -7.22 15.53
CA LEU A 201 -12.67 -5.86 14.97
C LEU A 201 -12.05 -4.83 15.94
N ASN A 202 -12.00 -5.10 17.25
CA ASN A 202 -11.31 -4.26 18.24
C ASN A 202 -9.77 -4.31 18.12
N ARG A 203 -9.25 -5.24 17.31
CA ARG A 203 -7.83 -5.41 16.98
C ARG A 203 -7.53 -5.04 15.53
N SER A 204 -8.38 -4.20 14.92
CA SER A 204 -8.12 -3.55 13.65
C SER A 204 -7.08 -2.44 13.83
N GLU A 205 -6.25 -2.21 12.82
CA GLU A 205 -5.23 -1.16 12.82
C GLU A 205 -5.57 -0.09 11.76
N SER A 206 -5.04 1.12 11.91
CA SER A 206 -5.19 2.19 10.92
C SER A 206 -4.08 3.23 11.07
N PHE A 207 -3.65 3.79 9.95
CA PHE A 207 -2.71 4.91 9.88
C PHE A 207 -3.41 6.27 10.06
N SER A 208 -4.74 6.30 9.95
CA SER A 208 -5.58 7.49 10.04
C SER A 208 -6.51 7.46 11.28
N ASN A 209 -7.48 8.37 11.35
CA ASN A 209 -8.49 8.34 12.40
C ASN A 209 -9.52 7.22 12.13
N LEU A 210 -9.33 6.06 12.76
CA LEU A 210 -10.24 4.90 12.66
C LEU A 210 -11.72 5.24 12.98
N PHE A 211 -12.02 6.26 13.78
CA PHE A 211 -13.41 6.65 14.08
C PHE A 211 -14.10 7.43 12.95
N ASN A 212 -13.33 7.87 11.95
CA ASN A 212 -13.86 8.39 10.69
C ASN A 212 -14.01 7.27 9.64
N CYS A 213 -13.58 6.03 9.91
CA CYS A 213 -13.87 4.93 9.01
C CYS A 213 -15.32 4.46 9.22
N ASP A 214 -16.14 4.46 8.17
CA ASP A 214 -17.43 3.76 8.20
C ASP A 214 -17.21 2.29 8.57
N THR A 215 -18.07 1.80 9.46
CA THR A 215 -17.99 0.45 10.03
C THR A 215 -18.58 -0.62 9.11
N GLN A 216 -19.46 -0.26 8.16
CA GLN A 216 -20.23 -1.22 7.38
C GLN A 216 -19.34 -2.17 6.58
N GLY A 217 -18.29 -1.65 5.93
CA GLY A 217 -17.34 -2.48 5.18
C GLY A 217 -16.56 -3.48 6.05
N ALA A 218 -16.18 -3.08 7.26
CA ALA A 218 -15.44 -3.94 8.19
C ALA A 218 -16.34 -5.06 8.73
N LEU A 219 -17.63 -4.75 8.97
CA LEU A 219 -18.65 -5.73 9.33
C LEU A 219 -18.91 -6.74 8.19
N ILE A 220 -19.02 -6.28 6.95
CA ILE A 220 -19.13 -7.15 5.76
C ILE A 220 -17.93 -8.09 5.66
N TYR A 221 -16.70 -7.59 5.86
CA TYR A 221 -15.51 -8.44 5.83
C TYR A 221 -15.51 -9.48 6.97
N ALA A 222 -15.89 -9.09 8.18
CA ALA A 222 -16.01 -10.01 9.33
C ALA A 222 -17.05 -11.12 9.08
N GLU A 223 -18.21 -10.80 8.51
CA GLU A 223 -19.26 -11.77 8.17
C GLU A 223 -18.77 -12.78 7.10
N ILE A 224 -18.15 -12.29 6.02
CA ILE A 224 -17.59 -13.13 4.95
C ILE A 224 -16.50 -14.06 5.50
N ALA A 225 -15.60 -13.53 6.35
CA ALA A 225 -14.55 -14.34 6.98
C ALA A 225 -15.13 -15.41 7.91
N ALA A 226 -16.14 -15.07 8.72
CA ALA A 226 -16.83 -16.02 9.59
C ALA A 226 -17.51 -17.14 8.79
N GLN A 227 -18.15 -16.83 7.65
CA GLN A 227 -18.70 -17.82 6.75
C GLN A 227 -17.60 -18.75 6.18
N GLN A 228 -16.51 -18.18 5.66
CA GLN A 228 -15.40 -18.96 5.07
C GLN A 228 -14.76 -19.92 6.09
N ILE A 229 -14.57 -19.48 7.33
CA ILE A 229 -14.09 -20.32 8.44
C ILE A 229 -15.10 -21.42 8.75
N GLY A 230 -16.40 -21.09 8.83
CA GLY A 230 -17.47 -22.06 9.05
C GLY A 230 -17.53 -23.15 7.97
N GLU A 231 -17.38 -22.77 6.70
CA GLU A 231 -17.32 -23.71 5.57
C GLU A 231 -16.09 -24.62 5.63
N ALA A 232 -14.91 -24.06 5.94
CA ALA A 232 -13.68 -24.85 6.10
C ALA A 232 -13.83 -25.89 7.23
N MET A 233 -14.33 -25.47 8.40
CA MET A 233 -14.60 -26.36 9.53
C MET A 233 -15.62 -27.46 9.22
N GLN A 234 -16.57 -27.23 8.30
CA GLN A 234 -17.51 -28.25 7.85
C GLN A 234 -16.86 -29.24 6.87
N ARG A 235 -16.03 -28.76 5.94
CA ARG A 235 -15.27 -29.61 5.00
C ARG A 235 -14.32 -30.56 5.75
N ASP A 236 -13.61 -30.06 6.76
CA ASP A 236 -12.70 -30.88 7.59
C ASP A 236 -13.45 -31.98 8.35
N LYS A 237 -14.62 -31.67 8.92
CA LYS A 237 -15.49 -32.64 9.60
C LYS A 237 -16.04 -33.71 8.64
N ALA A 238 -16.35 -33.34 7.40
CA ALA A 238 -16.80 -34.28 6.37
C ALA A 238 -15.66 -35.19 5.86
N GLY A 239 -14.43 -34.68 5.79
CA GLY A 239 -13.25 -35.45 5.36
C GLY A 239 -12.73 -36.48 6.38
N GLY A 240 -13.03 -36.31 7.67
CA GLY A 240 -12.61 -37.24 8.74
C GLY A 240 -13.36 -38.58 8.80
N GLY A 241 -14.33 -38.81 7.93
CA GLY A 241 -15.25 -39.95 7.98
C GLY A 241 -14.74 -41.25 7.36
N ASN A 242 -14.12 -42.10 8.18
CA ASN A 242 -13.99 -43.55 7.99
C ASN A 242 -13.08 -44.08 6.85
N ARG A 243 -11.80 -44.30 7.18
CA ARG A 243 -10.97 -45.35 6.55
C ARG A 243 -10.54 -46.40 7.59
N MET A 244 -11.49 -47.13 8.17
CA MET A 244 -11.18 -48.39 8.83
C MET A 244 -10.58 -49.38 7.80
N VAL A 245 -9.25 -49.47 7.76
CA VAL A 245 -8.56 -50.57 7.07
C VAL A 245 -8.79 -51.84 7.89
N ARG A 246 -9.79 -52.62 7.47
CA ARG A 246 -10.02 -53.97 7.97
C ARG A 246 -8.94 -54.90 7.42
N GLU A 247 -7.84 -55.07 8.16
CA GLU A 247 -6.85 -56.09 7.86
C GLU A 247 -7.44 -57.49 8.11
N ASN A 248 -7.94 -58.12 7.05
CA ASN A 248 -8.35 -59.52 7.10
C ASN A 248 -7.10 -60.42 7.08
N PHE A 249 -6.73 -60.89 8.27
CA PHE A 249 -5.80 -61.98 8.49
C PHE A 249 -6.19 -63.21 7.65
N THR A 250 -5.34 -63.65 6.72
CA THR A 250 -5.50 -64.98 6.09
C THR A 250 -4.14 -65.67 5.94
N LEU A 251 -3.86 -66.61 6.84
CA LEU A 251 -2.71 -67.50 6.77
C LEU A 251 -2.99 -68.66 5.80
N ARG A 252 -2.15 -68.81 4.77
CA ARG A 252 -1.81 -70.11 4.16
C ARG A 252 -0.53 -69.95 3.32
N GLY A 253 0.50 -70.70 3.65
CA GLY A 253 1.76 -70.71 2.89
C GLY A 253 1.81 -71.86 1.88
N GLU A 254 2.78 -71.81 0.96
CA GLU A 254 3.78 -72.88 0.75
C GLU A 254 4.84 -72.52 -0.32
N LYS A 255 6.09 -72.39 0.15
CA LYS A 255 7.43 -72.66 -0.44
C LYS A 255 7.71 -72.73 -1.97
N ARG A 256 8.97 -72.34 -2.27
CA ARG A 256 9.89 -72.67 -3.41
C ARG A 256 9.93 -71.70 -4.59
N ASP A 257 11.06 -71.45 -5.27
CA ASP A 257 12.50 -71.60 -4.93
C ASP A 257 13.35 -70.72 -5.90
N GLU A 258 14.54 -70.30 -5.43
CA GLU A 258 15.81 -69.98 -6.15
C GLU A 258 15.90 -69.21 -7.50
N LYS A 259 16.78 -68.17 -7.47
CA LYS A 259 17.77 -67.63 -8.47
C LYS A 259 17.54 -66.18 -8.92
N SER A 260 18.51 -65.27 -9.05
CA SER A 260 19.98 -65.28 -8.82
C SER A 260 20.48 -63.82 -8.85
N SER A 261 21.39 -63.47 -7.94
CA SER A 261 22.54 -62.50 -8.03
C SER A 261 22.54 -61.37 -9.10
N ALA A 262 22.75 -60.08 -8.77
CA ALA A 262 24.03 -59.47 -8.32
C ALA A 262 25.22 -59.73 -9.29
N SER A 263 26.10 -58.79 -9.70
CA SER A 263 26.73 -57.68 -8.96
C SER A 263 27.33 -56.57 -9.89
N ARG A 264 27.89 -55.50 -9.30
CA ARG A 264 28.56 -54.34 -9.95
C ARG A 264 30.00 -54.62 -10.48
N GLY A 265 30.47 -53.80 -11.45
CA GLY A 265 31.90 -53.55 -11.77
C GLY A 265 32.11 -52.96 -13.19
N VAL A 266 32.34 -51.65 -13.42
CA VAL A 266 33.55 -50.81 -13.26
C VAL A 266 34.43 -50.68 -14.55
N ASN A 267 34.56 -49.42 -15.02
CA ASN A 267 35.58 -48.77 -15.88
C ASN A 267 35.89 -49.21 -17.34
N ALA A 268 35.88 -48.23 -18.25
CA ALA A 268 36.79 -48.07 -19.40
C ALA A 268 36.88 -46.58 -19.83
N ALA A 269 37.95 -46.17 -20.55
CA ALA A 269 38.26 -44.76 -20.86
C ALA A 269 38.70 -44.52 -22.33
N GLY A 270 38.76 -43.24 -22.75
CA GLY A 270 39.28 -42.75 -24.06
C GLY A 270 38.19 -42.10 -24.95
N GLY A 271 38.45 -41.08 -25.79
CA GLY A 271 39.65 -40.27 -26.06
C GLY A 271 39.46 -39.32 -27.30
N SER A 272 40.39 -38.36 -27.54
CA SER A 272 40.52 -37.38 -28.67
C SER A 272 39.44 -36.27 -28.82
N ALA A 273 39.73 -34.95 -28.90
CA ALA A 273 40.51 -34.16 -29.89
C ALA A 273 39.94 -34.23 -31.34
N ILE A 274 39.81 -33.18 -32.17
CA ILE A 274 40.29 -31.77 -32.18
C ILE A 274 39.41 -30.92 -33.16
N GLU A 275 39.40 -29.57 -33.03
CA GLU A 275 39.15 -28.40 -33.94
C GLU A 275 38.40 -28.57 -35.32
N THR A 276 37.81 -27.56 -36.01
CA THR A 276 38.25 -26.17 -36.33
C THR A 276 37.13 -25.20 -36.80
N ASP A 277 37.37 -23.89 -36.60
CA ASP A 277 37.15 -22.70 -37.47
C ASP A 277 35.79 -22.14 -37.98
N GLY A 278 35.79 -20.79 -38.06
CA GLY A 278 34.86 -19.90 -38.80
C GLY A 278 33.91 -19.12 -37.86
N GLY A 279 34.06 -17.83 -37.55
CA GLY A 279 34.71 -16.72 -38.29
C GLY A 279 33.70 -16.06 -39.26
N SER A 280 33.42 -14.74 -39.26
CA SER A 280 34.00 -13.61 -38.53
C SER A 280 33.10 -12.36 -38.62
N THR A 281 33.20 -11.43 -37.63
CA THR A 281 33.05 -9.94 -37.74
C THR A 281 31.71 -9.35 -38.26
N VAL A 282 31.18 -8.20 -37.83
CA VAL A 282 31.65 -6.79 -37.69
C VAL A 282 30.57 -6.06 -36.84
N GLN A 283 30.72 -4.96 -36.09
CA GLN A 283 31.80 -4.21 -35.39
C GLN A 283 31.12 -2.95 -34.75
N ALA A 284 31.87 -2.17 -33.95
CA ALA A 284 31.57 -0.88 -33.28
C ALA A 284 31.36 -1.06 -31.76
N ASP A 285 32.38 -0.86 -30.91
CA ASP A 285 33.15 0.38 -30.61
C ASP A 285 32.30 1.40 -29.82
N GLY A 286 32.71 1.87 -28.64
CA GLY A 286 33.91 1.50 -27.89
C GLY A 286 33.93 2.08 -26.47
N GLU A 287 34.92 1.67 -25.67
CA GLU A 287 35.13 2.17 -24.32
C GLU A 287 36.20 3.27 -24.24
N ASN A 288 36.07 4.07 -23.17
CA ASN A 288 37.15 4.39 -22.22
C ASN A 288 37.84 5.76 -22.27
N SER A 289 38.31 6.15 -21.07
CA SER A 289 39.43 7.05 -20.72
C SER A 289 39.08 8.45 -20.20
N VAL A 290 39.14 8.56 -18.87
CA VAL A 290 39.44 9.80 -18.11
C VAL A 290 40.93 10.15 -18.27
N PRO A 291 41.32 11.43 -18.16
CA PRO A 291 42.41 11.75 -17.25
C PRO A 291 42.16 13.00 -16.38
N CYS A 292 42.74 13.00 -15.17
CA CYS A 292 42.68 14.11 -14.21
C CYS A 292 43.90 15.05 -14.30
N SER A 293 43.68 16.35 -14.04
CA SER A 293 44.64 17.34 -13.50
C SER A 293 43.90 18.67 -13.29
N GLY A 294 44.18 19.54 -12.31
CA GLY A 294 45.12 19.51 -11.16
C GLY A 294 45.14 20.89 -10.45
N ASP A 295 45.66 20.94 -9.22
CA ASP A 295 46.13 22.13 -8.44
C ASP A 295 45.08 23.16 -7.91
N THR A 296 44.74 23.19 -6.60
CA THR A 296 45.37 23.85 -5.38
C THR A 296 45.01 25.35 -5.20
N ILE A 297 45.00 25.99 -4.00
CA ILE A 297 45.54 25.64 -2.66
C ILE A 297 44.63 26.12 -1.46
N GLU A 298 45.21 26.25 -0.26
CA GLU A 298 44.75 26.67 1.10
C GLU A 298 44.02 28.04 1.26
N GLY A 299 43.44 28.43 2.41
CA GLY A 299 43.25 27.77 3.72
C GLY A 299 43.13 28.76 4.91
N GLY A 300 42.81 28.26 6.12
CA GLY A 300 42.82 28.97 7.42
C GLY A 300 41.60 29.89 7.70
N SER A 301 40.70 29.71 8.67
CA SER A 301 40.79 29.39 10.12
C SER A 301 41.18 30.57 11.03
N GLU A 302 40.27 31.00 11.92
CA GLU A 302 40.61 31.31 13.32
C GLU A 302 39.36 31.35 14.23
N ASN A 303 39.57 31.08 15.53
CA ASN A 303 38.55 30.81 16.56
C ASN A 303 38.29 32.02 17.49
N SER A 304 37.11 32.07 18.10
CA SER A 304 36.90 32.28 19.55
C SER A 304 35.45 31.90 19.90
N ALA A 305 35.11 31.01 20.85
CA ALA A 305 35.48 30.94 22.27
C ALA A 305 34.85 32.10 23.08
N ALA A 306 34.15 31.88 24.21
CA ALA A 306 33.74 30.65 24.90
C ALA A 306 32.57 30.95 25.88
N GLU A 307 32.03 29.91 26.55
CA GLU A 307 31.66 29.83 27.99
C GLU A 307 30.78 30.96 28.62
N ASP A 308 29.85 30.73 29.56
CA ASP A 308 29.36 29.53 30.26
C ASP A 308 27.99 29.86 30.90
N HIS A 309 27.13 28.85 31.11
CA HIS A 309 26.67 28.45 32.45
C HIS A 309 25.52 27.42 32.46
N GLU A 310 25.84 26.32 33.14
CA GLU A 310 24.99 25.47 33.99
C GLU A 310 23.97 26.31 34.82
N ASP A 311 22.81 25.82 35.31
CA ASP A 311 22.60 24.44 35.76
C ASP A 311 21.11 24.02 35.93
N GLU A 312 20.94 22.68 35.96
CA GLU A 312 20.00 21.85 36.73
C GLU A 312 18.43 21.97 36.75
N THR A 313 17.84 20.79 36.49
CA THR A 313 16.63 20.17 37.11
C THR A 313 15.19 20.51 36.67
N SER A 314 14.60 19.56 35.92
CA SER A 314 13.30 18.97 36.29
C SER A 314 13.21 17.53 35.77
N ALA A 315 12.73 16.62 36.61
CA ALA A 315 12.58 15.20 36.27
C ALA A 315 11.10 14.83 36.04
N GLY A 316 10.81 13.99 35.04
CA GLY A 316 9.55 13.26 34.97
C GLY A 316 9.02 12.99 33.56
N GLY A 317 8.96 11.70 33.17
CA GLY A 317 8.19 11.20 32.02
C GLY A 317 8.72 11.58 30.62
N GLU A 318 8.44 10.84 29.55
CA GLU A 318 7.94 9.47 29.39
C GLU A 318 8.70 8.79 28.23
N LYS A 319 8.69 7.46 28.17
CA LYS A 319 9.45 6.72 27.14
C LYS A 319 8.68 6.68 25.82
N SER A 320 9.12 7.49 24.85
CA SER A 320 8.57 7.51 23.48
C SER A 320 8.42 6.10 22.89
N LEU A 321 7.23 5.83 22.34
CA LEU A 321 6.79 4.50 21.92
C LEU A 321 7.60 3.95 20.72
N PHE A 322 8.24 4.84 19.95
CA PHE A 322 9.03 4.51 18.75
C PHE A 322 10.37 3.81 19.04
N GLY A 323 10.83 3.77 20.30
CA GLY A 323 12.08 3.09 20.68
C GLY A 323 12.05 1.56 20.64
N LYS A 324 10.87 0.92 20.55
CA LYS A 324 10.71 -0.54 20.75
C LYS A 324 10.98 -1.42 19.53
N ILE A 325 11.08 -0.88 18.31
CA ILE A 325 11.08 -1.68 17.07
C ILE A 325 12.49 -2.19 16.68
N LYS A 326 13.57 -1.68 17.28
CA LYS A 326 14.97 -2.06 16.94
C LYS A 326 15.59 -3.22 17.74
N GLY A 327 14.79 -3.94 18.55
CA GLY A 327 15.30 -4.87 19.57
C GLY A 327 14.80 -6.32 19.53
N LEU A 328 14.25 -6.80 18.41
CA LEU A 328 13.63 -8.14 18.32
C LEU A 328 14.13 -9.00 17.14
N PHE A 329 15.45 -9.02 16.94
CA PHE A 329 16.13 -10.06 16.14
C PHE A 329 17.52 -10.44 16.71
N LYS A 330 17.56 -10.84 17.99
CA LYS A 330 18.42 -11.92 18.53
C LYS A 330 18.11 -12.22 19.99
#